data_AF-A0A8T5TUC8-F1
#
_entry.id   AF-A0A8T5TUC8-F1
#
_cell.length_a   1.000
_cell.length_b   1.000
_cell.length_c   1.000
_cell.angle_alpha   90.00
_cell.angle_beta   90.00
_cell.angle_gamma   90.00
#
_symmetry.space_group_name_H-M   'P 1'
#
loop_
_entity.id
_entity.type
_entity.pdbx_description
1 polymer ?
#
loop_
_entity_poly.entity_id
_entity_poly.type
_entity_poly.pdbx_seq_one_letter_code
_entity_poly.pdbx_strand_id
1 'polypeptide(L)'
;MVKHRKTGAYEHFCVLIFSQGTWKETDEDSVRNLIKEKVKSIKEASYNLFNKLTYRDQMPIYADCHLCQPIYKMFEEFKGINDGILYQGHHYLIPEDDFEDLKCLANLIISHNKVKKFYLLYLDGFREIKRTILSKMNLEEIKEKLKFKKCNINDFILIIDNNEFKNRTVYEISKRRSSSNR
;
A
#
# COMPACT_ATOMS: atom_id res chain seq x y z
N MET A 1 15.69 23.11 -28.70
CA MET A 1 14.50 22.82 -27.87
C MET A 1 14.43 21.32 -27.61
N VAL A 2 14.76 20.89 -26.40
CA VAL A 2 14.59 19.49 -26.00
C VAL A 2 13.08 19.23 -25.89
N LYS A 3 12.53 18.43 -26.81
CA LYS A 3 11.15 17.94 -26.69
C LYS A 3 11.13 17.02 -25.48
N HIS A 4 10.65 17.52 -24.33
CA HIS A 4 10.25 16.66 -23.22
C HIS A 4 9.17 15.72 -23.75
N ARG A 5 9.56 14.48 -24.08
CA ARG A 5 8.58 13.41 -24.26
C ARG A 5 7.84 13.32 -22.93
N LYS A 6 6.52 13.54 -22.95
CA LYS A 6 5.64 13.16 -21.84
C LYS A 6 5.70 11.64 -21.73
N THR A 7 6.73 11.11 -21.07
CA THR A 7 6.68 9.78 -20.47
C THR A 7 5.64 9.89 -19.36
N GLY A 8 4.44 9.37 -19.59
CA GLY A 8 3.43 9.30 -18.54
C GLY A 8 4.03 8.51 -17.38
N ALA A 9 4.29 9.17 -16.27
CA ALA A 9 4.73 8.49 -15.05
C ALA A 9 3.52 7.72 -14.50
N TYR A 10 3.67 6.41 -14.36
CA TYR A 10 2.66 5.52 -13.79
C TYR A 10 3.05 5.19 -12.36
N GLU A 11 2.61 6.03 -11.44
CA GLU A 11 2.98 5.93 -10.02
C GLU A 11 1.80 5.36 -9.25
N HIS A 12 2.02 4.32 -8.46
CA HIS A 12 0.97 3.64 -7.71
C HIS A 12 1.44 3.36 -6.30
N PHE A 13 0.59 3.68 -5.33
CA PHE A 13 0.79 3.33 -3.94
C PHE A 13 -0.38 2.46 -3.49
N CYS A 14 -0.13 1.27 -3.01
CA CYS A 14 -1.16 0.34 -2.58
C CYS A 14 -0.89 -0.11 -1.14
N VAL A 15 -1.89 0.04 -0.27
CA VAL A 15 -1.84 -0.43 1.12
C VAL A 15 -2.94 -1.46 1.32
N LEU A 16 -2.52 -2.69 1.57
CA LEU A 16 -3.38 -3.81 1.85
C LEU A 16 -3.21 -4.20 3.32
N ILE A 17 -4.29 -4.53 4.03
CA ILE A 17 -4.24 -4.76 5.48
C ILE A 17 -4.87 -6.11 5.81
N PHE A 18 -4.24 -6.87 6.73
CA PHE A 18 -4.59 -8.26 7.04
C PHE A 18 -4.80 -8.56 8.51
N SER A 19 -5.50 -9.67 8.74
CA SER A 19 -5.48 -10.36 10.01
C SER A 19 -5.68 -11.87 9.88
N GLN A 20 -5.73 -12.60 11.00
CA GLN A 20 -6.18 -14.01 11.01
C GLN A 20 -7.38 -14.17 11.95
N GLY A 21 -8.43 -14.84 11.47
CA GLY A 21 -9.57 -15.34 12.25
C GLY A 21 -10.92 -15.11 11.55
N THR A 22 -12.01 -15.60 12.15
CA THR A 22 -13.40 -15.25 11.78
C THR A 22 -13.68 -13.82 12.23
N TRP A 23 -13.52 -12.89 11.32
CA TRP A 23 -13.82 -11.48 11.54
C TRP A 23 -15.21 -11.18 11.03
N LYS A 24 -15.91 -10.31 11.76
CA LYS A 24 -17.18 -9.76 11.30
C LYS A 24 -16.86 -8.51 10.48
N GLU A 25 -17.76 -8.12 9.59
CA GLU A 25 -17.70 -6.87 8.82
C GLU A 25 -17.40 -5.64 9.71
N THR A 26 -17.90 -5.64 10.95
CA THR A 26 -17.64 -4.60 11.95
C THR A 26 -16.17 -4.49 12.38
N ASP A 27 -15.38 -5.55 12.27
CA ASP A 27 -13.95 -5.51 12.55
C ASP A 27 -13.18 -4.78 11.43
N GLU A 28 -13.61 -4.89 10.17
CA GLU A 28 -13.03 -4.13 9.05
C GLU A 28 -13.25 -2.63 9.22
N ASP A 29 -14.49 -2.24 9.51
CA ASP A 29 -14.87 -0.84 9.73
C ASP A 29 -14.10 -0.20 10.88
N SER A 30 -13.80 -0.95 11.94
CA SER A 30 -13.02 -0.45 13.06
C SER A 30 -11.59 -0.03 12.65
N VAL A 31 -10.93 -0.82 11.79
CA VAL A 31 -9.60 -0.48 11.27
C VAL A 31 -9.67 0.71 10.31
N ARG A 32 -10.70 0.74 9.45
CA ARG A 32 -10.93 1.85 8.51
C ARG A 32 -11.13 3.18 9.24
N ASN A 33 -11.91 3.16 10.31
CA ASN A 33 -12.25 4.36 11.06
C ASN A 33 -11.02 5.02 11.68
N LEU A 34 -9.99 4.27 12.08
CA LEU A 34 -8.73 4.87 12.56
C LEU A 34 -8.10 5.80 11.52
N ILE A 35 -8.05 5.37 10.25
CA ILE A 35 -7.45 6.16 9.17
C ILE A 35 -8.35 7.35 8.82
N LYS A 36 -9.67 7.15 8.79
CA LYS A 36 -10.64 8.24 8.58
C LYS A 36 -10.54 9.33 9.65
N GLU A 37 -10.47 8.94 10.93
CA GLU A 37 -10.31 9.89 12.03
C GLU A 37 -8.96 10.62 11.94
N LYS A 38 -7.89 9.93 11.54
CA LYS A 38 -6.59 10.57 11.27
C LYS A 38 -6.72 11.61 10.16
N VAL A 39 -7.35 11.30 9.04
CA VAL A 39 -7.61 12.25 7.94
C VAL A 39 -8.38 13.48 8.45
N LYS A 40 -9.48 13.29 9.19
CA LYS A 40 -10.28 14.39 9.77
C LYS A 40 -9.49 15.27 10.74
N SER A 41 -8.55 14.69 11.48
CA SER A 41 -7.72 15.42 12.45
C SER A 41 -6.68 16.34 11.80
N ILE A 42 -6.38 16.13 10.52
CA ILE A 42 -5.39 16.93 9.80
C ILE A 42 -6.08 18.15 9.20
N LYS A 43 -5.60 19.36 9.53
CA LYS A 43 -6.13 20.61 8.97
C LYS A 43 -6.02 20.61 7.44
N GLU A 44 -7.06 21.09 6.76
CA GLU A 44 -7.25 21.05 5.29
C GLU A 44 -6.07 21.58 4.43
N ALA A 45 -5.14 22.33 5.02
CA ALA A 45 -4.03 22.97 4.30
C ALA A 45 -2.79 22.07 4.03
N SER A 46 -2.69 20.87 4.61
CA SER A 46 -1.51 20.00 4.37
C SER A 46 -1.77 18.98 3.25
N TYR A 47 -0.93 18.97 2.22
CA TYR A 47 -0.96 18.00 1.12
C TYR A 47 -0.32 16.65 1.53
N ASN A 48 -0.81 16.06 2.62
CA ASN A 48 -0.24 14.86 3.27
C ASN A 48 -0.61 13.54 2.54
N LEU A 49 0.09 12.46 2.90
CA LEU A 49 -0.16 11.10 2.39
C LEU A 49 -1.61 10.64 2.54
N PHE A 50 -2.23 10.91 3.70
CA PHE A 50 -3.55 10.39 4.06
C PHE A 50 -4.67 10.90 3.16
N ASN A 51 -4.60 12.16 2.73
CA ASN A 51 -5.56 12.77 1.80
C ASN A 51 -5.55 12.14 0.40
N LYS A 52 -4.51 11.37 0.08
CA LYS A 52 -4.29 10.76 -1.24
C LYS A 52 -4.68 9.28 -1.26
N LEU A 53 -5.07 8.73 -0.11
CA LEU A 53 -5.54 7.36 0.03
C LEU A 53 -7.02 7.28 -0.35
N THR A 54 -7.35 6.44 -1.32
CA THR A 54 -8.76 6.12 -1.63
C THR A 54 -9.11 4.77 -1.05
N TYR A 55 -10.17 4.70 -0.24
CA TYR A 55 -10.71 3.43 0.24
C TYR A 55 -11.30 2.62 -0.92
N ARG A 56 -11.11 1.29 -0.92
CA ARG A 56 -11.59 0.39 -1.99
C ARG A 56 -12.18 -0.92 -1.42
N ASP A 57 -13.50 -0.98 -1.26
CA ASP A 57 -14.24 -2.21 -0.92
C ASP A 57 -14.46 -3.15 -2.13
N GLN A 58 -14.42 -2.59 -3.34
CA GLN A 58 -14.62 -3.32 -4.58
C GLN A 58 -13.46 -3.06 -5.54
N MET A 59 -13.25 -4.00 -6.48
CA MET A 59 -12.31 -3.80 -7.58
C MET A 59 -12.64 -2.48 -8.28
N PRO A 60 -11.69 -1.54 -8.42
CA PRO A 60 -11.98 -0.24 -8.98
C PRO A 60 -12.52 -0.37 -10.41
N ILE A 61 -13.63 0.34 -10.69
CA ILE A 61 -14.23 0.47 -12.04
C ILE A 61 -13.31 1.26 -13.01
N TYR A 62 -12.19 1.81 -12.52
CA TYR A 62 -11.12 2.42 -13.32
C TYR A 62 -10.32 1.36 -14.12
N ALA A 63 -11.03 0.62 -14.96
CA ALA A 63 -10.56 -0.47 -15.81
C ALA A 63 -9.44 -0.09 -16.80
N ASP A 64 -9.00 1.17 -16.84
CA ASP A 64 -8.02 1.65 -17.82
C ASP A 64 -6.57 1.71 -17.30
N CYS A 65 -6.34 1.51 -16.00
CA CYS A 65 -4.96 1.44 -15.50
C CYS A 65 -4.43 0.00 -15.58
N HIS A 66 -3.45 -0.19 -16.47
CA HIS A 66 -2.76 -1.46 -16.73
C HIS A 66 -2.02 -2.05 -15.52
N LEU A 67 -1.84 -1.27 -14.45
CA LEU A 67 -1.21 -1.72 -13.20
C LEU A 67 -2.23 -1.95 -12.07
N CYS A 68 -3.21 -1.07 -11.90
CA CYS A 68 -4.15 -1.15 -10.79
C CYS A 68 -4.90 -2.49 -10.74
N GLN A 69 -5.38 -2.98 -11.89
CA GLN A 69 -6.17 -4.21 -11.92
C GLN A 69 -5.32 -5.46 -11.64
N PRO A 70 -4.15 -5.68 -12.28
CA PRO A 70 -3.29 -6.79 -11.90
C PRO A 70 -2.80 -6.71 -10.46
N ILE A 71 -2.44 -5.52 -9.96
CA ILE A 71 -2.03 -5.36 -8.56
C ILE A 71 -3.17 -5.72 -7.61
N TYR A 72 -4.39 -5.27 -7.90
CA TYR A 72 -5.58 -5.67 -7.14
C TYR A 72 -5.74 -7.20 -7.15
N LYS A 73 -5.65 -7.85 -8.31
CA LYS A 73 -5.73 -9.31 -8.43
C LYS A 73 -4.61 -10.04 -7.66
N MET A 74 -3.37 -9.56 -7.75
CA MET A 74 -2.24 -10.07 -6.96
C MET A 74 -2.57 -10.04 -5.46
N PHE A 75 -3.18 -8.95 -5.02
CA PHE A 75 -3.50 -8.73 -3.62
C PHE A 75 -4.70 -9.56 -3.14
N GLU A 76 -5.67 -9.82 -4.02
CA GLU A 76 -6.74 -10.80 -3.77
C GLU A 76 -6.19 -12.22 -3.55
N GLU A 77 -5.08 -12.61 -4.19
CA GLU A 77 -4.46 -13.93 -3.92
C GLU A 77 -3.89 -14.06 -2.51
N PHE A 78 -3.51 -12.94 -1.88
CA PHE A 78 -3.06 -12.95 -0.50
C PHE A 78 -4.23 -12.95 0.50
N LYS A 79 -5.42 -12.54 0.04
CA LYS A 79 -6.62 -12.30 0.83
C LYS A 79 -7.20 -13.60 1.40
N GLY A 80 -7.40 -13.67 2.71
CA GLY A 80 -8.25 -14.67 3.34
C GLY A 80 -9.73 -14.32 3.22
N ILE A 81 -10.61 -15.23 3.63
CA ILE A 81 -12.07 -15.10 3.47
C ILE A 81 -12.68 -13.81 4.06
N ASN A 82 -12.03 -13.20 5.06
CA ASN A 82 -12.48 -11.97 5.74
C ASN A 82 -11.43 -10.83 5.66
N ASP A 83 -10.47 -10.91 4.75
CA ASP A 83 -9.51 -9.82 4.54
C ASP A 83 -10.05 -8.83 3.49
N GLY A 84 -9.55 -7.61 3.49
CA GLY A 84 -10.02 -6.55 2.60
C GLY A 84 -8.90 -5.62 2.18
N ILE A 85 -8.99 -5.07 0.96
CA ILE A 85 -8.13 -3.98 0.54
C ILE A 85 -8.63 -2.71 1.21
N LEU A 86 -7.81 -2.12 2.10
CA LEU A 86 -8.25 -0.92 2.78
C LEU A 86 -8.00 0.32 1.95
N TYR A 87 -6.82 0.47 1.32
CA TYR A 87 -6.54 1.69 0.56
C TYR A 87 -5.72 1.42 -0.70
N GLN A 88 -6.14 2.06 -1.79
CA GLN A 88 -5.37 2.11 -3.03
C GLN A 88 -5.22 3.57 -3.46
N GLY A 89 -3.99 4.03 -3.57
CA GLY A 89 -3.61 5.27 -4.23
C GLY A 89 -3.37 5.05 -5.73
N HIS A 90 -3.68 6.06 -6.53
CA HIS A 90 -3.44 6.08 -7.97
C HIS A 90 -2.74 7.40 -8.33
N HIS A 91 -1.64 7.32 -9.06
CA HIS A 91 -0.78 8.46 -9.45
C HIS A 91 -0.22 9.23 -8.26
N TYR A 92 0.47 8.52 -7.37
CA TYR A 92 1.07 9.15 -6.21
C TYR A 92 2.46 8.61 -5.86
N LEU A 93 3.44 9.51 -5.91
CA LEU A 93 4.77 9.32 -5.32
C LEU A 93 4.73 9.63 -3.86
N ILE A 94 5.44 8.84 -3.07
CA ILE A 94 5.79 9.21 -1.70
C ILE A 94 7.14 9.92 -1.81
N PRO A 95 7.19 11.27 -1.87
CA PRO A 95 8.43 11.99 -1.64
C PRO A 95 8.96 11.65 -0.24
N GLU A 96 10.26 11.85 -0.03
CA GLU A 96 10.87 11.62 1.29
C GLU A 96 10.16 12.42 2.40
N ASP A 97 9.61 13.59 2.07
CA ASP A 97 8.79 14.41 2.98
C ASP A 97 7.53 13.69 3.51
N ASP A 98 7.01 12.69 2.77
CA ASP A 98 5.83 11.90 3.16
C ASP A 98 6.22 10.61 3.93
N PHE A 99 7.51 10.37 4.22
CA PHE A 99 7.96 9.17 4.96
C PHE A 99 7.51 9.17 6.42
N GLU A 100 7.42 10.33 7.08
CA GLU A 100 6.87 10.41 8.44
C GLU A 100 5.39 10.02 8.47
N ASP A 101 4.63 10.46 7.46
CA ASP A 101 3.23 10.06 7.32
C ASP A 101 3.10 8.56 7.03
N LEU A 102 4.01 8.00 6.22
CA LEU A 102 4.05 6.57 5.92
C LEU A 102 4.33 5.74 7.19
N LYS A 103 5.28 6.18 8.03
CA LYS A 103 5.53 5.59 9.35
C LYS A 103 4.31 5.71 10.26
N CYS A 104 3.65 6.87 10.27
CA CYS A 104 2.44 7.10 11.04
C CYS A 104 1.31 6.16 10.60
N LEU A 105 1.07 6.03 9.29
CA LEU A 105 0.09 5.15 8.70
C LEU A 105 0.37 3.69 9.10
N ALA A 106 1.61 3.23 8.93
CA ALA A 106 2.03 1.88 9.29
C ALA A 106 1.77 1.57 10.77
N ASN A 107 2.14 2.49 11.67
CA ASN A 107 1.91 2.35 13.10
C ASN A 107 0.42 2.34 13.44
N LEU A 108 -0.35 3.25 12.87
CA LEU A 108 -1.79 3.35 13.12
C LEU A 108 -2.51 2.05 12.73
N ILE A 109 -2.17 1.49 11.57
CA ILE A 109 -2.69 0.20 11.09
C ILE A 109 -2.30 -0.94 12.02
N ILE A 110 -1.00 -1.15 12.27
CA ILE A 110 -0.50 -2.33 13.00
C ILE A 110 -0.83 -2.27 14.50
N SER A 111 -1.04 -1.08 15.06
CA SER A 111 -1.40 -0.90 16.46
C SER A 111 -2.78 -1.46 16.79
N HIS A 112 -3.71 -1.44 15.82
CA HIS A 112 -5.05 -1.98 16.00
C HIS A 112 -4.97 -3.44 16.46
N ASN A 113 -5.72 -3.78 17.51
CA ASN A 113 -5.65 -5.09 18.18
C ASN A 113 -6.04 -6.25 17.26
N LYS A 114 -6.89 -5.96 16.27
CA LYS A 114 -7.32 -6.91 15.26
C LYS A 114 -6.20 -7.12 14.20
N VAL A 115 -5.49 -6.09 13.75
CA VAL A 115 -4.49 -6.24 12.67
C VAL A 115 -3.28 -7.08 13.12
N LYS A 116 -2.96 -8.15 12.36
CA LYS A 116 -1.79 -9.01 12.61
C LYS A 116 -0.60 -8.66 11.72
N LYS A 117 -0.89 -8.35 10.46
CA LYS A 117 0.08 -7.91 9.46
C LYS A 117 -0.62 -7.08 8.40
N PHE A 118 0.13 -6.39 7.55
CA PHE A 118 -0.40 -5.70 6.39
C PHE A 118 0.65 -5.72 5.28
N TYR A 119 0.24 -5.54 4.03
CA TYR A 119 1.13 -5.47 2.89
C TYR A 119 1.11 -4.06 2.32
N LEU A 120 2.30 -3.51 2.09
CA LEU A 120 2.46 -2.19 1.53
C LEU A 120 3.28 -2.30 0.26
N LEU A 121 2.76 -1.80 -0.85
CA LEU A 121 3.44 -1.76 -2.13
C LEU A 121 3.57 -0.33 -2.59
N TYR A 122 4.83 0.07 -2.81
CA TYR A 122 5.16 1.32 -3.47
C TYR A 122 5.69 1.05 -4.89
N LEU A 123 5.08 1.71 -5.87
CA LEU A 123 5.43 1.65 -7.29
C LEU A 123 5.65 3.04 -7.87
N ASP A 124 6.91 3.41 -7.95
CA ASP A 124 7.44 4.47 -8.82
C ASP A 124 8.19 3.85 -10.02
N GLY A 125 7.98 2.55 -10.23
CA GLY A 125 8.72 1.71 -11.16
C GLY A 125 8.22 1.91 -12.57
N PHE A 126 8.19 0.91 -13.44
CA PHE A 126 7.46 0.90 -14.70
C PHE A 126 7.61 2.06 -15.71
N ARG A 127 8.23 3.20 -15.39
CA ARG A 127 8.47 4.36 -16.27
C ARG A 127 9.35 3.97 -17.45
N GLU A 128 10.25 3.00 -17.24
CA GLU A 128 11.09 2.41 -18.28
C GLU A 128 10.35 1.41 -19.17
N ILE A 129 9.16 0.94 -18.74
CA ILE A 129 8.31 0.04 -19.52
C ILE A 129 7.30 0.87 -20.28
N LYS A 130 7.30 0.76 -21.62
CA LYS A 130 6.30 1.45 -22.44
C LYS A 130 4.89 1.04 -21.99
N ARG A 131 3.97 2.00 -21.91
CA ARG A 131 2.55 1.74 -21.60
C ARG A 131 1.97 0.58 -22.42
N THR A 132 2.31 0.50 -23.71
CA THR A 132 1.85 -0.54 -24.64
C THR A 132 2.38 -1.95 -24.32
N ILE A 133 3.50 -2.04 -23.61
CA ILE A 133 4.05 -3.30 -23.10
C ILE A 133 3.35 -3.63 -21.79
N LEU A 134 3.25 -2.65 -20.89
CA LEU A 134 2.58 -2.78 -19.59
C LEU A 134 1.11 -3.23 -19.73
N SER A 135 0.41 -2.71 -20.75
CA SER A 135 -0.97 -3.09 -21.06
C SER A 135 -1.16 -4.53 -21.52
N LYS A 136 -0.07 -5.19 -21.91
CA LYS A 136 -0.08 -6.59 -22.35
C LYS A 136 0.49 -7.53 -21.30
N MET A 137 1.04 -6.99 -20.21
CA MET A 137 1.58 -7.82 -19.14
C MET A 137 0.44 -8.51 -18.41
N ASN A 138 0.58 -9.82 -18.26
CA ASN A 138 -0.26 -10.58 -17.36
C ASN A 138 0.20 -10.40 -15.91
N LEU A 139 -0.54 -11.02 -14.99
CA LEU A 139 -0.28 -10.93 -13.55
C LEU A 139 1.10 -11.49 -13.16
N GLU A 140 1.51 -12.62 -13.74
CA GLU A 140 2.79 -13.26 -13.43
C GLU A 140 3.98 -12.40 -13.88
N GLU A 141 3.92 -11.82 -15.09
CA GLU A 141 4.95 -10.90 -15.58
C GLU A 141 5.10 -9.64 -14.71
N ILE A 142 4.00 -9.20 -14.07
CA ILE A 142 4.04 -8.11 -13.09
C ILE A 142 4.69 -8.59 -11.80
N LYS A 143 4.31 -9.75 -11.27
CA LYS A 143 4.88 -10.33 -10.05
C LYS A 143 6.40 -10.53 -10.16
N GLU A 144 6.91 -10.98 -11.29
CA GLU A 144 8.36 -11.14 -11.55
C GLU A 144 9.15 -9.84 -11.42
N LYS A 145 8.49 -8.69 -11.56
CA LYS A 145 9.11 -7.37 -11.44
C LYS A 145 9.01 -6.79 -10.03
N LEU A 146 8.32 -7.48 -9.13
CA LEU A 146 8.17 -7.09 -7.74
C LEU A 146 9.12 -7.88 -6.85
N LYS A 147 9.64 -7.21 -5.83
CA LYS A 147 10.36 -7.83 -4.72
C LYS A 147 9.39 -8.02 -3.57
N PHE A 148 9.56 -9.09 -2.81
CA PHE A 148 8.79 -9.33 -1.59
C PHE A 148 9.74 -9.25 -0.40
N LYS A 149 9.40 -8.45 0.61
CA LYS A 149 10.16 -8.31 1.84
C LYS A 149 9.24 -8.49 3.04
N LYS A 150 9.54 -9.47 3.88
CA LYS A 150 8.86 -9.66 5.17
C LYS A 150 9.62 -8.93 6.26
N CYS A 151 8.91 -8.23 7.12
CA CYS A 151 9.50 -7.44 8.20
C CYS A 151 8.49 -7.29 9.35
N ASN A 152 8.96 -6.98 10.55
CA ASN A 152 8.08 -6.49 11.60
C ASN A 152 7.97 -4.95 11.54
N ILE A 153 7.07 -4.34 12.31
CA ILE A 153 6.90 -2.88 12.30
C ILE A 153 8.21 -2.12 12.61
N ASN A 154 9.02 -2.56 13.58
CA ASN A 154 10.26 -1.87 13.92
C ASN A 154 11.27 -1.94 12.76
N ASP A 155 11.39 -3.10 12.13
CA ASP A 155 12.23 -3.28 10.95
C ASP A 155 11.77 -2.35 9.82
N PHE A 156 10.45 -2.20 9.63
CA PHE A 156 9.89 -1.30 8.61
C PHE A 156 10.21 0.17 8.88
N ILE A 157 10.11 0.61 10.15
CA ILE A 157 10.51 1.96 10.55
C ILE A 157 12.01 2.17 10.28
N LEU A 158 12.87 1.22 10.66
CA LEU A 158 14.31 1.30 10.39
C LEU A 158 14.63 1.35 8.88
N ILE A 159 13.88 0.62 8.05
CA ILE A 159 14.01 0.66 6.60
C ILE A 159 13.74 2.08 6.06
N ILE A 160 12.75 2.78 6.62
CA ILE A 160 12.44 4.16 6.24
C ILE A 160 13.54 5.10 6.76
N ASP A 161 13.88 5.03 8.04
CA ASP A 161 14.84 5.92 8.70
C ASP A 161 16.25 5.82 8.08
N ASN A 162 16.64 4.63 7.60
CA ASN A 162 17.93 4.38 6.97
C ASN A 162 17.92 4.63 5.45
N ASN A 163 16.85 5.21 4.89
CA ASN A 163 16.66 5.41 3.45
C ASN A 163 16.82 4.12 2.61
N GLU A 164 16.40 2.98 3.18
CA GLU A 164 16.41 1.67 2.54
C GLU A 164 15.08 1.30 1.89
N PHE A 165 14.07 2.17 1.97
CA PHE A 165 12.77 1.95 1.35
C PHE A 165 12.94 1.84 -0.18
N LYS A 166 12.48 0.73 -0.76
CA LYS A 166 12.71 0.38 -2.17
C LYS A 166 11.39 0.37 -2.94
N ASN A 167 11.43 1.03 -4.09
CA ASN A 167 10.43 0.90 -5.14
C ASN A 167 10.25 -0.57 -5.58
N ARG A 168 9.04 -0.92 -6.04
CA ARG A 168 8.62 -2.26 -6.48
C ARG A 168 8.80 -3.34 -5.43
N THR A 169 8.75 -2.95 -4.16
CA THR A 169 8.82 -3.89 -3.06
C THR A 169 7.46 -3.96 -2.38
N VAL A 170 6.91 -5.17 -2.30
CA VAL A 170 5.79 -5.52 -1.44
C VAL A 170 6.35 -5.83 -0.05
N TYR A 171 6.13 -4.92 0.89
CA TYR A 171 6.48 -5.06 2.29
C TYR A 171 5.35 -5.77 3.03
N GLU A 172 5.55 -7.02 3.45
CA GLU A 172 4.69 -7.68 4.43
C GLU A 172 5.17 -7.25 5.83
N ILE A 173 4.40 -6.38 6.47
CA ILE A 173 4.73 -5.76 7.76
C ILE A 173 3.88 -6.42 8.84
N SER A 174 4.53 -7.13 9.75
CA SER A 174 3.89 -7.88 10.83
C SER A 174 3.98 -7.16 12.17
N LYS A 175 2.99 -7.40 13.04
CA LYS A 175 3.06 -6.96 14.42
C LYS A 175 4.18 -7.73 15.12
N ARG A 176 4.96 -7.06 15.96
CA ARG A 176 5.95 -7.75 16.80
C ARG A 176 5.21 -8.82 17.60
N ARG A 177 5.69 -10.06 17.58
CA ARG A 177 5.20 -11.06 18.53
C ARG A 177 5.52 -10.51 19.91
N SER A 178 4.49 -10.16 20.68
CA SER A 178 4.64 -9.96 22.11
C SER A 178 5.24 -11.25 22.63
N SER A 179 6.49 -11.20 23.10
CA SER A 179 7.07 -12.24 23.93
C SER A 179 6.18 -12.32 25.16
N SER A 180 5.22 -13.24 25.11
CA SER A 180 4.40 -13.60 26.25
C SER A 180 5.37 -14.16 27.28
N ASN A 181 5.66 -13.36 28.30
CA ASN A 181 6.19 -13.88 29.56
C ASN A 181 5.14 -14.89 30.05
N ARG A 182 5.47 -16.18 29.90
CA ARG A 182 4.87 -17.27 30.67
C ARG A 182 5.77 -17.53 31.86
#